data_AF-A0A973RT84-F1
#
_entry.id   AF-A0A973RT84-F1
#
_cell.length_a   1.000
_cell.length_b   1.000
_cell.length_c   1.000
_cell.angle_alpha   90.00
_cell.angle_beta   90.00
_cell.angle_gamma   90.00
#
_symmetry.space_group_name_H-M   'P 1'
#
loop_
_entity.id
_entity.type
_entity.pdbx_description
1 polymer ?
#
loop_
_entity_poly.entity_id
_entity_poly.type
_entity_poly.pdbx_seq_one_letter_code
_entity_poly.pdbx_strand_id
1 'polypeptide(L)'
;VQDEDAVRKQALASVETVHDVAERITNGSEWDVVWYERHDRFGASLRVAPMSVSGLLREKLFADRSVVLTSATLKLGGDFNGVGASLGLAPEGTEGEDLPQWKGVDVGSPFDYPRQGILYVAKHLSRPARDGDRADMLDELTELIQAAGGRTLGLFSSMRAAQLAAEELRSRIPEFPILLQGEETLGELIKNFAADPKTCLFGTLSLWQGVDVPGPSCQLVVMDKIPFPRPDDPLMSARQKAVEDAGGNGFMAVAATHAALLMAQGAGRLVRASGDRGVVAVLDQRLATARYGSYLKASLPDFWYTTDRNQVRKSLAAIDAAAKKSEAE
;
A
#
# COMPACT_ATOMS: atom_id res chain seq x y z
N VAL A 1 -44.09 -10.72 0.87
CA VAL A 1 -43.53 -11.84 0.09
C VAL A 1 -42.18 -11.38 -0.42
N GLN A 2 -41.09 -11.81 0.21
CA GLN A 2 -39.78 -11.74 -0.43
C GLN A 2 -39.86 -12.59 -1.69
N ASP A 3 -39.31 -12.12 -2.79
CA ASP A 3 -39.26 -12.83 -4.07
C ASP A 3 -38.65 -14.23 -3.86
N GLU A 4 -39.50 -15.27 -3.82
CA GLU A 4 -39.11 -16.66 -3.53
C GLU A 4 -38.09 -17.17 -4.56
N ASP A 5 -38.18 -16.70 -5.79
CA ASP A 5 -37.24 -17.04 -6.85
C ASP A 5 -35.87 -16.42 -6.60
N ALA A 6 -35.81 -15.19 -6.08
CA ALA A 6 -34.55 -14.56 -5.70
C ALA A 6 -33.87 -15.31 -4.54
N VAL A 7 -34.64 -15.69 -3.51
CA VAL A 7 -34.13 -16.48 -2.38
C VAL A 7 -33.63 -17.84 -2.86
N ARG A 8 -34.37 -18.52 -3.73
CA ARG A 8 -33.97 -19.82 -4.30
C ARG A 8 -32.68 -19.71 -5.13
N LYS A 9 -32.55 -18.69 -5.98
CA LYS A 9 -31.33 -18.46 -6.78
C LYS A 9 -30.13 -18.21 -5.89
N GLN A 10 -30.28 -17.40 -4.84
CA GLN A 10 -29.21 -17.15 -3.88
C GLN A 10 -28.78 -18.43 -3.13
N ALA A 11 -29.74 -19.27 -2.74
CA ALA A 11 -29.45 -20.54 -2.09
C ALA A 11 -28.70 -21.51 -3.02
N LEU A 12 -29.13 -21.63 -4.29
CA LEU A 12 -28.45 -22.47 -5.28
C LEU A 12 -27.01 -22.02 -5.52
N ALA A 13 -26.78 -20.72 -5.73
CA ALA A 13 -25.43 -20.18 -5.91
C ALA A 13 -24.52 -20.43 -4.70
N SER A 14 -25.09 -20.38 -3.48
CA SER A 14 -24.35 -20.68 -2.25
C SER A 14 -23.95 -22.17 -2.17
N VAL A 15 -24.85 -23.08 -2.55
CA VAL A 15 -24.57 -24.53 -2.59
C VAL A 15 -23.53 -24.85 -3.67
N GLU A 16 -23.65 -24.26 -4.85
CA GLU A 16 -22.69 -24.40 -5.95
C GLU A 16 -21.29 -23.93 -5.53
N THR A 17 -21.21 -22.78 -4.85
CA THR A 17 -19.94 -22.29 -4.29
C THR A 17 -19.32 -23.29 -3.30
N VAL A 18 -20.13 -23.88 -2.42
CA VAL A 18 -19.64 -24.89 -1.46
C VAL A 18 -19.16 -26.15 -2.19
N HIS A 19 -19.90 -26.60 -3.20
CA HIS A 19 -19.52 -27.74 -4.03
C HIS A 19 -18.17 -27.50 -4.71
N ASP A 20 -18.01 -26.38 -5.42
CA ASP A 20 -16.79 -26.07 -6.19
C ASP A 20 -15.56 -25.91 -5.29
N VAL A 21 -15.74 -25.28 -4.12
CA VAL A 21 -14.67 -25.16 -3.11
C VAL A 21 -14.30 -26.53 -2.55
N ALA A 22 -15.28 -27.37 -2.21
CA ALA A 22 -15.02 -28.70 -1.68
C ALA A 22 -14.32 -29.58 -2.71
N GLU A 23 -14.79 -29.60 -3.96
CA GLU A 23 -14.18 -30.34 -5.07
C GLU A 23 -12.72 -29.93 -5.25
N ARG A 24 -12.45 -28.62 -5.34
CA ARG A 24 -11.09 -28.10 -5.48
C ARG A 24 -10.17 -28.49 -4.32
N ILE A 25 -10.67 -28.42 -3.09
CA ILE A 25 -9.90 -28.85 -1.90
C ILE A 25 -9.59 -30.35 -1.97
N THR A 26 -10.58 -31.18 -2.34
CA THR A 26 -10.40 -32.64 -2.44
C THR A 26 -9.49 -33.07 -3.58
N ASN A 27 -9.38 -32.26 -4.64
CA ASN A 27 -8.42 -32.51 -5.73
C ASN A 27 -6.96 -32.41 -5.26
N GLY A 28 -6.68 -31.72 -4.15
CA GLY A 28 -5.37 -31.76 -3.48
C GLY A 28 -4.20 -31.24 -4.31
N SER A 29 -4.43 -30.22 -5.16
CA SER A 29 -3.38 -29.61 -5.97
C SER A 29 -2.26 -29.03 -5.11
N GLU A 30 -1.00 -29.37 -5.40
CA GLU A 30 0.18 -28.78 -4.74
C GLU A 30 0.33 -27.28 -4.99
N TRP A 31 -0.40 -26.75 -5.98
CA TRP A 31 -0.45 -25.33 -6.31
C TRP A 31 -1.56 -24.58 -5.60
N ASP A 32 -2.37 -25.25 -4.80
CA ASP A 32 -3.42 -24.63 -4.00
C ASP A 32 -3.00 -24.52 -2.54
N VAL A 33 -3.33 -23.37 -1.96
CA VAL A 33 -3.16 -23.12 -0.54
C VAL A 33 -4.53 -23.24 0.09
N VAL A 34 -4.66 -24.22 0.99
CA VAL A 34 -5.89 -24.44 1.78
C VAL A 34 -5.64 -24.00 3.21
N TRP A 35 -6.52 -23.19 3.77
CA TRP A 35 -6.41 -22.76 5.16
C TRP A 35 -7.76 -22.62 5.84
N TYR A 36 -7.72 -22.77 7.15
CA TYR A 36 -8.84 -22.51 8.05
C TYR A 36 -8.73 -21.10 8.61
N GLU A 37 -9.83 -20.38 8.65
CA GLU A 37 -9.93 -19.12 9.38
C GLU A 37 -11.21 -19.08 10.22
N ARG A 38 -11.14 -18.38 11.36
CA ARG A 38 -12.30 -18.15 12.21
C ARG A 38 -12.48 -16.65 12.38
N HIS A 39 -13.64 -16.16 11.97
CA HIS A 39 -14.04 -14.78 12.12
C HIS A 39 -15.08 -14.67 13.24
N ASP A 40 -14.95 -13.67 14.11
CA ASP A 40 -15.87 -13.51 15.26
C ASP A 40 -17.33 -13.36 14.81
N ARG A 41 -17.55 -12.66 13.70
CA ARG A 41 -18.88 -12.40 13.13
C ARG A 41 -19.42 -13.50 12.21
N PHE A 42 -18.56 -14.19 11.47
CA PHE A 42 -18.96 -15.09 10.38
C PHE A 42 -18.67 -16.57 10.66
N GLY A 43 -18.08 -16.87 11.83
CA GLY A 43 -17.74 -18.23 12.22
C GLY A 43 -16.51 -18.77 11.51
N ALA A 44 -16.41 -20.09 11.45
CA ALA A 44 -15.32 -20.80 10.80
C ALA A 44 -15.55 -20.89 9.28
N SER A 45 -14.49 -20.68 8.49
CA SER A 45 -14.50 -20.96 7.06
C SER A 45 -13.24 -21.70 6.64
N LEU A 46 -13.38 -22.51 5.60
CA LEU A 46 -12.27 -23.17 4.91
C LEU A 46 -12.10 -22.46 3.57
N ARG A 47 -10.88 -22.07 3.25
CA ARG A 47 -10.55 -21.33 2.03
C ARG A 47 -9.54 -22.10 1.21
N VAL A 48 -9.65 -21.94 -0.11
CA VAL A 48 -8.70 -22.45 -1.09
C VAL A 48 -8.37 -21.33 -2.07
N ALA A 49 -7.08 -21.13 -2.35
CA ALA A 49 -6.63 -20.16 -3.34
C ALA A 49 -5.40 -20.69 -4.08
N PRO A 50 -5.26 -20.40 -5.39
CA PRO A 50 -4.05 -20.77 -6.12
C PRO A 50 -2.86 -19.96 -5.61
N MET A 51 -1.74 -20.65 -5.41
CA MET A 51 -0.46 -20.05 -5.04
C MET A 51 0.01 -19.04 -6.09
N SER A 52 -0.25 -19.31 -7.37
CA SER A 52 0.02 -18.42 -8.49
C SER A 52 -1.08 -18.49 -9.55
N VAL A 53 -1.33 -17.35 -10.21
CA VAL A 53 -2.18 -17.27 -11.42
C VAL A 53 -1.35 -17.18 -12.71
N SER A 54 -0.02 -17.21 -12.60
CA SER A 54 0.91 -17.01 -13.71
C SER A 54 0.69 -17.99 -14.88
N GLY A 55 0.50 -19.28 -14.59
CA GLY A 55 0.22 -20.28 -15.63
C GLY A 55 -1.09 -20.02 -16.36
N LEU A 56 -2.15 -19.71 -15.62
CA LEU A 56 -3.46 -19.40 -16.20
C LEU A 56 -3.40 -18.17 -17.11
N LEU A 57 -2.72 -17.11 -16.67
CA LEU A 57 -2.54 -15.89 -17.48
C LEU A 57 -1.70 -16.16 -18.73
N ARG A 58 -0.61 -16.91 -18.60
CA ARG A 58 0.23 -17.33 -19.74
C ARG A 58 -0.61 -18.04 -20.80
N GLU A 59 -1.35 -19.07 -20.39
CA GLU A 59 -2.09 -19.94 -21.30
C GLU A 59 -3.37 -19.31 -21.87
N LYS A 60 -4.13 -18.57 -21.06
CA LYS A 60 -5.49 -18.11 -21.44
C LYS A 60 -5.56 -16.65 -21.86
N LEU A 61 -4.51 -15.87 -21.57
CA LEU A 61 -4.48 -14.45 -21.86
C LEU A 61 -3.34 -14.11 -22.82
N PHE A 62 -2.10 -14.41 -22.46
CA PHE A 62 -0.93 -13.97 -23.25
C PHE A 62 -0.67 -14.82 -24.49
N ALA A 63 -1.01 -16.11 -24.48
CA ALA A 63 -0.87 -16.97 -25.67
C ALA A 63 -1.86 -16.60 -26.78
N ASP A 64 -3.09 -16.22 -26.42
CA ASP A 64 -4.18 -16.03 -27.38
C ASP A 64 -4.40 -14.57 -27.80
N ARG A 65 -3.86 -13.59 -27.05
CA ARG A 65 -4.19 -12.18 -27.22
C ARG A 65 -2.97 -11.27 -27.06
N SER A 66 -2.94 -10.20 -27.85
CA SER A 66 -2.07 -9.05 -27.58
C SER A 66 -2.65 -8.26 -26.40
N VAL A 67 -1.83 -8.00 -25.38
CA VAL A 67 -2.26 -7.34 -24.13
C VAL A 67 -1.40 -6.12 -23.86
N VAL A 68 -2.05 -5.01 -23.51
CA VAL A 68 -1.38 -3.82 -22.97
C VAL A 68 -1.65 -3.74 -21.48
N LEU A 69 -0.60 -3.86 -20.68
CA LEU A 69 -0.64 -3.68 -19.24
C LEU A 69 -0.13 -2.27 -18.91
N THR A 70 -0.95 -1.46 -18.26
CA THR A 70 -0.58 -0.10 -17.86
C THR A 70 -0.91 0.13 -16.39
N SER A 71 0.06 0.67 -15.65
CA SER A 71 -0.09 1.12 -14.27
C SER A 71 1.13 1.93 -13.87
N ALA A 72 0.94 2.88 -12.95
CA ALA A 72 1.99 3.74 -12.42
C ALA A 72 3.04 2.98 -11.59
N THR A 73 2.77 1.75 -11.17
CA THR A 73 3.62 0.99 -10.23
C THR A 73 4.05 -0.38 -10.76
N LEU A 74 4.15 -0.54 -12.08
CA LEU A 74 4.63 -1.80 -12.69
C LEU A 74 6.14 -1.99 -12.54
N LYS A 75 6.90 -0.88 -12.53
CA LYS A 75 8.37 -0.87 -12.48
C LYS A 75 8.88 -0.84 -11.03
N LEU A 76 8.62 -1.90 -10.26
CA LEU A 76 9.09 -2.01 -8.87
C LEU A 76 10.58 -2.37 -8.85
N GLY A 77 11.37 -1.68 -8.02
CA GLY A 77 12.82 -1.91 -7.94
C GLY A 77 13.64 -1.47 -9.16
N GLY A 78 13.02 -0.82 -10.15
CA GLY A 78 13.70 -0.26 -11.31
C GLY A 78 13.56 -1.05 -12.62
N ASP A 79 12.85 -2.19 -12.64
CA ASP A 79 12.56 -2.93 -13.86
C ASP A 79 11.15 -3.57 -13.86
N PHE A 80 10.77 -4.18 -14.98
CA PHE A 80 9.46 -4.83 -15.17
C PHE A 80 9.51 -6.36 -14.97
N ASN A 81 10.68 -6.94 -14.72
CA ASN A 81 10.82 -8.40 -14.63
C ASN A 81 10.08 -8.97 -13.41
N GLY A 82 10.04 -8.23 -12.30
CA GLY A 82 9.29 -8.63 -11.11
C GLY A 82 7.80 -8.81 -11.39
N VAL A 83 7.16 -7.85 -12.07
CA VAL A 83 5.75 -7.96 -12.45
C VAL A 83 5.55 -9.01 -13.54
N GLY A 84 6.44 -9.06 -14.54
CA GLY A 84 6.43 -10.08 -15.59
C GLY A 84 6.41 -11.50 -15.01
N ALA A 85 7.32 -11.80 -14.09
CA ALA A 85 7.39 -13.11 -13.43
C ALA A 85 6.08 -13.47 -12.70
N SER A 86 5.48 -12.52 -11.97
CA SER A 86 4.21 -12.74 -11.26
C SER A 86 3.02 -13.00 -12.20
N LEU A 87 3.09 -12.49 -13.43
CA LEU A 87 2.09 -12.70 -14.48
C LEU A 87 2.40 -13.94 -15.33
N GLY A 88 3.55 -14.59 -15.13
CA GLY A 88 3.97 -15.75 -15.90
C GLY A 88 4.72 -15.43 -17.18
N LEU A 89 5.24 -14.22 -17.32
CA LEU A 89 6.14 -13.84 -18.40
C LEU A 89 7.59 -14.18 -18.00
N ALA A 90 8.38 -14.68 -18.95
CA ALA A 90 9.82 -14.84 -18.77
C ALA A 90 10.51 -13.48 -18.67
N PRO A 91 11.77 -13.37 -18.21
CA PRO A 91 12.52 -12.12 -18.25
C PRO A 91 12.49 -11.47 -19.64
N GLU A 92 12.46 -10.15 -19.69
CA GLU A 92 12.42 -9.40 -20.95
C GLU A 92 13.56 -9.83 -21.88
N GLY A 93 13.25 -10.12 -23.15
CA GLY A 93 14.23 -10.58 -24.13
C GLY A 93 14.57 -12.08 -24.09
N THR A 94 13.88 -12.89 -23.28
CA THR A 94 14.02 -14.35 -23.32
C THR A 94 13.33 -14.92 -24.56
N GLU A 95 14.08 -15.60 -25.44
CA GLU A 95 13.54 -16.27 -26.62
C GLU A 95 13.19 -17.74 -26.34
N GLY A 96 12.07 -18.22 -26.90
CA GLY A 96 11.61 -19.61 -26.82
C GLY A 96 10.30 -19.81 -27.56
N GLU A 97 10.10 -20.98 -28.20
CA GLU A 97 8.96 -21.26 -29.08
C GLU A 97 7.59 -21.14 -28.36
N ASP A 98 7.53 -21.43 -27.06
CA ASP A 98 6.28 -21.43 -26.26
C ASP A 98 6.24 -20.31 -25.18
N LEU A 99 7.11 -19.30 -25.28
CA LEU A 99 7.16 -18.21 -24.30
C LEU A 99 6.55 -16.92 -24.87
N PRO A 100 5.54 -16.33 -24.19
CA PRO A 100 5.02 -15.03 -24.60
C PRO A 100 6.10 -13.95 -24.57
N GLN A 101 6.31 -13.31 -25.71
CA GLN A 101 7.22 -12.17 -25.84
C GLN A 101 6.57 -10.90 -25.32
N TRP A 102 7.34 -10.06 -24.65
CA TRP A 102 6.86 -8.78 -24.12
C TRP A 102 7.97 -7.74 -24.10
N LYS A 103 7.56 -6.47 -23.97
CA LYS A 103 8.45 -5.32 -23.88
C LYS A 103 8.00 -4.38 -22.78
N GLY A 104 8.91 -3.98 -21.90
CA GLY A 104 8.69 -2.96 -20.90
C GLY A 104 8.88 -1.56 -21.48
N VAL A 105 7.95 -0.64 -21.19
CA VAL A 105 8.09 0.77 -21.57
C VAL A 105 7.81 1.64 -20.35
N ASP A 106 8.84 2.34 -19.89
CA ASP A 106 8.69 3.40 -18.90
C ASP A 106 8.46 4.73 -19.64
N VAL A 107 7.23 5.23 -19.54
CA VAL A 107 6.82 6.51 -20.16
C VAL A 107 7.23 7.73 -19.32
N GLY A 108 7.84 7.51 -18.15
CA GLY A 108 8.21 8.56 -17.21
C GLY A 108 7.01 9.17 -16.47
N SER A 109 7.33 10.11 -15.58
CA SER A 109 6.34 10.92 -14.87
C SER A 109 6.37 12.35 -15.43
N PRO A 110 5.23 13.03 -15.57
CA PRO A 110 5.19 14.45 -15.89
C PRO A 110 5.64 15.35 -14.72
N PHE A 111 5.88 14.77 -13.54
CA PHE A 111 6.21 15.49 -12.30
C PHE A 111 7.72 15.58 -12.04
N ASP A 112 8.15 16.68 -11.44
CA ASP A 112 9.53 16.91 -10.99
C ASP A 112 9.65 16.52 -9.51
N TYR A 113 9.61 15.22 -9.23
CA TYR A 113 9.59 14.69 -7.86
C TYR A 113 10.71 15.23 -6.96
N PRO A 114 11.98 15.38 -7.41
CA PRO A 114 13.05 15.94 -6.57
C PRO A 114 12.78 17.37 -6.10
N ARG A 115 12.00 18.15 -6.86
CA ARG A 115 11.61 19.53 -6.49
C ARG A 115 10.26 19.62 -5.79
N GLN A 116 9.40 18.61 -5.96
CA GLN A 116 8.05 18.60 -5.40
C GLN A 116 7.97 17.90 -4.05
N GLY A 117 8.72 16.82 -3.83
CA GLY A 117 8.56 16.00 -2.63
C GLY A 117 9.86 15.66 -1.92
N ILE A 118 9.74 15.46 -0.61
CA ILE A 118 10.80 14.99 0.26
C ILE A 118 10.44 13.60 0.77
N LEU A 119 11.37 12.65 0.67
CA LEU A 119 11.28 11.38 1.37
C LEU A 119 12.03 11.50 2.69
N TYR A 120 11.28 11.63 3.79
CA TYR A 120 11.81 11.64 5.14
C TYR A 120 11.77 10.24 5.75
N VAL A 121 12.89 9.80 6.33
CA VAL A 121 12.93 8.58 7.15
C VAL A 121 13.36 8.93 8.56
N ALA A 122 12.48 8.65 9.53
CA ALA A 122 12.73 8.89 10.95
C ALA A 122 13.69 7.83 11.51
N LYS A 123 14.98 7.95 11.16
CA LYS A 123 16.03 6.97 11.48
C LYS A 123 16.31 6.86 12.99
N HIS A 124 16.00 7.90 13.77
CA HIS A 124 16.20 7.94 15.21
C HIS A 124 15.16 7.16 16.01
N LEU A 125 14.00 6.87 15.43
CA LEU A 125 12.93 6.15 16.12
C LEU A 125 13.30 4.70 16.39
N SER A 126 12.74 4.13 17.45
CA SER A 126 12.88 2.72 17.77
C SER A 126 12.33 1.82 16.66
N ARG A 127 12.86 0.60 16.51
CA ARG A 127 12.32 -0.35 15.52
C ARG A 127 10.87 -0.68 15.89
N PRO A 128 9.93 -0.69 14.92
CA PRO A 128 8.55 -1.06 15.21
C PRO A 128 8.46 -2.48 15.79
N ALA A 129 8.08 -2.60 17.06
CA ALA A 129 7.82 -3.86 17.74
C ALA A 129 6.31 -4.15 17.77
N ARG A 130 5.95 -5.41 17.99
CA ARG A 130 4.55 -5.87 17.95
C ARG A 130 3.70 -5.32 19.10
N ASP A 131 4.30 -5.14 20.28
CA ASP A 131 3.63 -4.74 21.54
C ASP A 131 4.42 -3.65 22.30
N GLY A 132 5.19 -2.81 21.59
CA GLY A 132 5.97 -1.74 22.20
C GLY A 132 5.19 -0.43 22.34
N ASP A 133 5.45 0.32 23.41
CA ASP A 133 5.08 1.73 23.50
C ASP A 133 5.72 2.49 22.33
N ARG A 134 4.91 3.27 21.61
CA ARG A 134 5.28 4.04 20.43
C ARG A 134 5.18 5.54 20.69
N ALA A 135 5.37 5.96 21.95
CA ALA A 135 5.40 7.37 22.33
C ALA A 135 6.39 8.18 21.47
N ASP A 136 7.58 7.65 21.18
CA ASP A 136 8.58 8.31 20.32
C ASP A 136 8.07 8.60 18.90
N MET A 137 7.32 7.65 18.31
CA MET A 137 6.67 7.82 17.02
C MET A 137 5.51 8.81 17.10
N LEU A 138 4.69 8.77 18.15
CA LEU A 138 3.58 9.70 18.33
C LEU A 138 4.08 11.13 18.52
N ASP A 139 5.19 11.33 19.23
CA ASP A 139 5.84 12.63 19.40
C ASP A 139 6.35 13.15 18.05
N GLU A 140 7.05 12.31 17.28
CA GLU A 140 7.51 12.67 15.93
C GLU A 140 6.33 12.99 15.00
N LEU A 141 5.28 12.17 15.02
CA LEU A 141 4.07 12.39 14.23
C LEU A 141 3.37 13.70 14.61
N THR A 142 3.27 14.00 15.90
CA THR A 142 2.72 15.27 16.41
C THR A 142 3.45 16.46 15.81
N GLU A 143 4.78 16.46 15.89
CA GLU A 143 5.60 17.57 15.39
C GLU A 143 5.52 17.73 13.87
N LEU A 144 5.41 16.63 13.12
CA LEU A 144 5.27 16.66 11.67
C LEU A 144 3.89 17.22 11.27
N ILE A 145 2.81 16.79 11.93
CA ILE A 145 1.45 17.30 11.67
C ILE A 145 1.37 18.80 11.98
N GLN A 146 1.93 19.23 13.11
CA GLN A 146 2.00 20.65 13.47
C GLN A 146 2.78 21.46 12.43
N ALA A 147 3.91 20.95 11.94
CA ALA A 147 4.69 21.61 10.90
C ALA A 147 3.96 21.66 9.55
N ALA A 148 3.13 20.67 9.25
CA ALA A 148 2.28 20.61 8.05
C ALA A 148 1.00 21.44 8.17
N GLY A 149 0.66 21.93 9.37
CA GLY A 149 -0.55 22.71 9.62
C GLY A 149 -1.85 21.90 9.49
N GLY A 150 -1.84 20.59 9.79
CA GLY A 150 -2.94 19.68 9.50
C GLY A 150 -2.58 18.83 8.29
N ARG A 151 -3.24 19.00 7.14
CA ARG A 151 -2.84 18.54 5.79
C ARG A 151 -2.19 17.14 5.68
N THR A 152 -2.60 16.20 6.55
CA THR A 152 -1.86 14.94 6.75
C THR A 152 -2.72 13.74 6.39
N LEU A 153 -2.19 12.89 5.49
CA LEU A 153 -2.70 11.55 5.23
C LEU A 153 -1.87 10.53 6.00
N GLY A 154 -2.44 9.95 7.05
CA GLY A 154 -1.82 8.92 7.87
C GLY A 154 -2.15 7.51 7.34
N LEU A 155 -1.14 6.85 6.79
CA LEU A 155 -1.21 5.50 6.23
C LEU A 155 -0.64 4.49 7.22
N PHE A 156 -1.53 3.85 7.97
CA PHE A 156 -1.17 2.90 9.01
C PHE A 156 -1.18 1.46 8.51
N SER A 157 -0.29 0.66 9.06
CA SER A 157 -0.15 -0.77 8.79
C SER A 157 -1.30 -1.63 9.33
N SER A 158 -2.12 -1.10 10.24
CA SER A 158 -3.29 -1.79 10.78
C SER A 158 -4.33 -0.80 11.30
N MET A 159 -5.60 -1.21 11.32
CA MET A 159 -6.68 -0.38 11.86
C MET A 159 -6.47 -0.06 13.34
N ARG A 160 -5.95 -1.02 14.11
CA ARG A 160 -5.60 -0.83 15.52
C ARG A 160 -4.57 0.28 15.70
N ALA A 161 -3.52 0.32 14.86
CA ALA A 161 -2.51 1.37 14.92
C ALA A 161 -3.09 2.75 14.56
N ALA A 162 -3.97 2.81 13.55
CA ALA A 162 -4.67 4.05 13.19
C ALA A 162 -5.57 4.56 14.34
N GLN A 163 -6.33 3.67 14.98
CA GLN A 163 -7.19 4.00 16.12
C GLN A 163 -6.38 4.57 17.29
N LEU A 164 -5.31 3.89 17.70
CA LEU A 164 -4.46 4.34 18.80
C LEU A 164 -3.83 5.70 18.51
N ALA A 165 -3.32 5.90 17.28
CA ALA A 165 -2.74 7.18 16.90
C ALA A 165 -3.80 8.30 16.87
N ALA A 166 -5.00 8.03 16.36
CA ALA A 166 -6.09 9.01 16.32
C ALA A 166 -6.54 9.43 17.72
N GLU A 167 -6.72 8.47 18.63
CA GLU A 167 -7.14 8.72 20.02
C GLU A 167 -6.12 9.59 20.76
N GLU A 168 -4.84 9.22 20.68
CA GLU A 168 -3.74 9.98 21.31
C GLU A 168 -3.59 11.38 20.72
N LEU A 169 -3.58 11.49 19.39
CA LEU A 169 -3.33 12.77 18.72
C LEU A 169 -4.49 13.75 18.84
N ARG A 170 -5.75 13.28 18.92
CA ARG A 170 -6.91 14.15 19.22
C ARG A 170 -6.73 14.90 20.54
N SER A 171 -6.04 14.30 21.50
CA SER A 171 -5.74 14.93 22.80
C SER A 171 -4.51 15.85 22.73
N ARG A 172 -3.49 15.47 21.95
CA ARG A 172 -2.22 16.22 21.85
C ARG A 172 -2.30 17.47 20.97
N ILE A 173 -3.11 17.42 19.91
CA ILE A 173 -3.24 18.47 18.89
C ILE A 173 -4.72 18.76 18.55
N PRO A 174 -5.52 19.25 19.52
CA PRO A 174 -6.96 19.48 19.33
C PRO A 174 -7.29 20.51 18.24
N GLU A 175 -6.31 21.30 17.80
CA GLU A 175 -6.45 22.29 16.73
C GLU A 175 -6.53 21.69 15.31
N PHE A 176 -6.15 20.42 15.13
CA PHE A 176 -6.20 19.71 13.85
C PHE A 176 -7.22 18.57 13.92
N PRO A 177 -8.37 18.67 13.22
CA PRO A 177 -9.35 17.60 13.20
C PRO A 177 -8.74 16.30 12.66
N ILE A 178 -8.98 15.17 13.34
CA ILE A 178 -8.50 13.86 12.90
C ILE A 178 -9.69 13.00 12.52
N LEU A 179 -9.80 12.70 11.23
CA LEU A 179 -10.77 11.78 10.65
C LEU A 179 -10.17 10.38 10.64
N LEU A 180 -10.94 9.38 11.07
CA LEU A 180 -10.49 7.99 11.16
C LEU A 180 -11.36 7.06 10.31
N GLN A 181 -10.70 6.19 9.55
CA GLN A 181 -11.36 5.11 8.81
C GLN A 181 -12.31 4.31 9.70
N GLY A 182 -13.55 4.12 9.24
CA GLY A 182 -14.56 3.33 9.95
C GLY A 182 -15.47 4.14 10.88
N GLU A 183 -15.18 5.43 11.11
CA GLU A 183 -16.11 6.34 11.79
C GLU A 183 -17.18 6.89 10.83
N GLU A 184 -16.83 7.10 9.55
CA GLU A 184 -17.75 7.52 8.48
C GLU A 184 -17.50 6.72 7.19
N THR A 185 -18.31 6.97 6.15
CA THR A 185 -18.07 6.40 4.82
C THR A 185 -16.79 6.98 4.21
N LEU A 186 -16.07 6.19 3.41
CA LEU A 186 -14.82 6.65 2.79
C LEU A 186 -15.00 7.92 1.95
N GLY A 187 -16.12 8.02 1.22
CA GLY A 187 -16.45 9.20 0.42
C GLY A 187 -16.62 10.47 1.27
N GLU A 188 -17.26 10.36 2.43
CA GLU A 188 -17.42 11.48 3.37
C GLU A 188 -16.09 11.87 4.01
N LEU A 189 -15.28 10.89 4.44
CA LEU A 189 -13.96 11.14 5.00
C LEU A 189 -13.05 11.90 4.02
N ILE A 190 -13.03 11.50 2.74
CA ILE A 190 -12.26 12.17 1.69
C ILE A 190 -12.79 13.59 1.47
N LYS A 191 -14.11 13.75 1.39
CA LYS A 191 -14.75 15.05 1.19
C LYS A 191 -14.41 16.02 2.32
N ASN A 192 -14.50 15.56 3.57
CA ASN A 192 -14.21 16.35 4.76
C ASN A 192 -12.71 16.72 4.83
N PHE A 193 -11.82 15.77 4.53
CA PHE A 193 -10.37 16.03 4.45
C PHE A 193 -9.99 17.01 3.34
N ALA A 194 -10.66 16.95 2.19
CA ALA A 194 -10.43 17.90 1.11
C ALA A 194 -10.97 19.30 1.43
N ALA A 195 -12.06 19.39 2.19
CA ALA A 195 -12.76 20.64 2.50
C ALA A 195 -12.07 21.51 3.56
N ASP A 196 -11.36 20.90 4.52
CA ASP A 196 -10.62 21.63 5.55
C ASP A 196 -9.12 21.27 5.51
N PRO A 197 -8.25 22.20 5.10
CA PRO A 197 -6.82 21.95 5.07
C PRO A 197 -6.21 21.60 6.43
N LYS A 198 -6.81 22.00 7.56
CA LYS A 198 -6.28 21.64 8.88
C LYS A 198 -6.55 20.19 9.27
N THR A 199 -7.38 19.49 8.52
CA THR A 199 -7.78 18.13 8.83
C THR A 199 -6.67 17.13 8.52
N CYS A 200 -6.61 16.07 9.32
CA CYS A 200 -5.80 14.89 9.10
C CYS A 200 -6.73 13.70 8.83
N LEU A 201 -6.32 12.80 7.93
CA LEU A 201 -7.09 11.62 7.56
C LEU A 201 -6.27 10.36 7.81
N PHE A 202 -6.70 9.53 8.76
CA PHE A 202 -6.00 8.32 9.17
C PHE A 202 -6.75 7.08 8.72
N GLY A 203 -6.01 6.13 8.15
CA GLY A 203 -6.55 4.86 7.72
C GLY A 203 -5.48 3.85 7.37
N THR A 204 -5.90 2.68 6.93
CA THR A 204 -5.00 1.59 6.53
C THR A 204 -4.47 1.78 5.11
N LEU A 205 -3.21 1.41 4.84
CA LEU A 205 -2.61 1.54 3.50
C LEU A 205 -3.47 0.93 2.38
N SER A 206 -4.11 -0.21 2.63
CA SER A 206 -4.89 -0.96 1.64
C SER A 206 -6.15 -0.23 1.17
N LEU A 207 -6.69 0.71 1.95
CA LEU A 207 -7.94 1.39 1.61
C LEU A 207 -7.75 2.51 0.58
N TRP A 208 -6.54 3.07 0.47
CA TRP A 208 -6.28 4.26 -0.36
C TRP A 208 -5.93 3.93 -1.80
N GLN A 209 -6.06 2.67 -2.22
CA GLN A 209 -5.94 2.30 -3.63
C GLN A 209 -7.11 2.90 -4.41
N GLY A 210 -6.80 3.68 -5.45
CA GLY A 210 -7.80 4.27 -6.34
C GLY A 210 -8.51 5.51 -5.79
N VAL A 211 -8.10 6.05 -4.63
CA VAL A 211 -8.70 7.26 -4.03
C VAL A 211 -7.86 8.50 -4.35
N ASP A 212 -8.50 9.50 -4.97
CA ASP A 212 -7.89 10.79 -5.26
C ASP A 212 -8.34 11.82 -4.22
N VAL A 213 -7.41 12.44 -3.48
CA VAL A 213 -7.71 13.52 -2.51
C VAL A 213 -7.27 14.88 -3.06
N PRO A 214 -7.93 15.49 -4.04
CA PRO A 214 -7.43 16.66 -4.79
C PRO A 214 -7.04 17.86 -3.91
N GLY A 215 -5.97 18.56 -4.31
CA GLY A 215 -5.66 19.91 -3.81
C GLY A 215 -4.55 20.00 -2.75
N PRO A 216 -4.32 21.22 -2.21
CA PRO A 216 -3.25 21.53 -1.26
C PRO A 216 -3.50 20.91 0.14
N SER A 217 -4.61 20.20 0.33
CA SER A 217 -5.01 19.58 1.59
C SER A 217 -4.15 18.35 1.96
N CYS A 218 -3.31 17.83 1.05
CA CYS A 218 -2.38 16.74 1.35
C CYS A 218 -0.92 17.19 1.13
N GLN A 219 -0.24 17.58 2.19
CA GLN A 219 1.18 17.99 2.16
C GLN A 219 2.08 17.03 2.92
N LEU A 220 1.50 16.18 3.77
CA LEU A 220 2.22 15.18 4.51
C LEU A 220 1.54 13.83 4.33
N VAL A 221 2.27 12.86 3.76
CA VAL A 221 1.87 11.45 3.76
C VAL A 221 2.74 10.72 4.77
N VAL A 222 2.15 10.13 5.80
CA VAL A 222 2.88 9.41 6.84
C VAL A 222 2.66 7.91 6.71
N MET A 223 3.72 7.12 6.79
CA MET A 223 3.65 5.66 6.95
C MET A 223 4.21 5.28 8.32
N ASP A 224 3.38 4.67 9.18
CA ASP A 224 3.76 4.30 10.56
C ASP A 224 4.85 3.21 10.63
N LYS A 225 4.85 2.33 9.63
CA LYS A 225 5.86 1.30 9.39
C LYS A 225 5.85 0.77 7.96
N ILE A 226 6.90 0.03 7.59
CA ILE A 226 6.95 -0.67 6.30
C ILE A 226 5.81 -1.71 6.25
N PRO A 227 4.92 -1.68 5.23
CA PRO A 227 3.70 -2.48 5.15
C PRO A 227 3.98 -3.91 4.66
N PHE A 228 4.77 -4.67 5.43
CA PHE A 228 4.96 -6.09 5.15
C PHE A 228 3.64 -6.87 5.33
N PRO A 229 3.44 -7.95 4.55
CA PRO A 229 2.31 -8.85 4.77
C PRO A 229 2.37 -9.42 6.19
N ARG A 230 1.21 -9.82 6.72
CA ARG A 230 1.17 -10.41 8.05
C ARG A 230 1.91 -11.77 8.04
N PRO A 231 2.68 -12.09 9.09
CA PRO A 231 3.41 -13.36 9.14
C PRO A 231 2.51 -14.61 9.12
N ASP A 232 1.26 -14.47 9.57
CA ASP A 232 0.25 -15.52 9.62
C ASP A 232 -0.61 -15.60 8.35
N ASP A 233 -0.29 -14.83 7.30
CA ASP A 233 -0.94 -14.96 6.00
C ASP A 233 -0.49 -16.27 5.33
N PRO A 234 -1.40 -17.25 5.16
CA PRO A 234 -1.04 -18.58 4.66
C PRO A 234 -0.64 -18.53 3.19
N LEU A 235 -1.26 -17.65 2.39
CA LEU A 235 -0.98 -17.54 0.96
C LEU A 235 0.39 -16.88 0.74
N MET A 236 0.72 -15.85 1.51
CA MET A 236 2.04 -15.22 1.45
C MET A 236 3.14 -16.17 1.92
N SER A 237 2.89 -16.94 2.98
CA SER A 237 3.82 -17.95 3.49
C SER A 237 4.09 -19.05 2.46
N ALA A 238 3.05 -19.57 1.82
CA ALA A 238 3.17 -20.57 0.75
C ALA A 238 3.96 -20.03 -0.45
N ARG A 239 3.68 -18.79 -0.88
CA ARG A 239 4.42 -18.14 -1.97
C ARG A 239 5.90 -17.95 -1.64
N GLN A 240 6.22 -17.53 -0.41
CA GLN A 240 7.60 -17.39 0.02
C GLN A 240 8.33 -18.72 -0.03
N LYS A 241 7.72 -19.77 0.52
CA LYS A 241 8.26 -21.13 0.51
C LYS A 241 8.50 -21.64 -0.91
N ALA A 242 7.56 -21.45 -1.83
CA ALA A 242 7.73 -21.87 -3.23
C ALA A 242 8.90 -21.18 -3.93
N VAL A 243 9.16 -19.90 -3.61
CA VAL A 243 10.35 -19.20 -4.12
C VAL A 243 11.63 -19.76 -3.52
N GLU A 244 11.62 -20.06 -2.21
CA GLU A 244 12.78 -20.65 -1.51
C GLU A 244 13.09 -22.06 -2.01
N ASP A 245 12.07 -22.89 -2.23
CA ASP A 245 12.20 -24.24 -2.80
C ASP A 245 12.75 -24.19 -4.24
N ALA A 246 12.50 -23.11 -4.97
CA ALA A 246 13.10 -22.84 -6.28
C ALA A 246 14.50 -22.19 -6.22
N GLY A 247 15.10 -22.06 -5.02
CA GLY A 247 16.44 -21.49 -4.81
C GLY A 247 16.51 -19.97 -4.77
N GLY A 248 15.37 -19.29 -4.71
CA GLY A 248 15.26 -17.83 -4.65
C GLY A 248 15.19 -17.28 -3.22
N ASN A 249 15.08 -15.96 -3.11
CA ASN A 249 14.86 -15.28 -1.82
C ASN A 249 13.36 -14.96 -1.65
N GLY A 250 12.65 -15.80 -0.91
CA GLY A 250 11.20 -15.68 -0.71
C GLY A 250 10.78 -14.35 -0.11
N PHE A 251 11.51 -13.86 0.90
CA PHE A 251 11.27 -12.54 1.49
C PHE A 251 11.34 -11.41 0.45
N MET A 252 12.39 -11.39 -0.37
CA MET A 252 12.55 -10.33 -1.38
C MET A 252 11.48 -10.43 -2.47
N ALA A 253 11.23 -11.64 -2.99
CA ALA A 253 10.29 -11.85 -4.09
C ALA A 253 8.83 -11.53 -3.69
N VAL A 254 8.43 -11.87 -2.46
CA VAL A 254 7.04 -11.78 -2.01
C VAL A 254 6.83 -10.59 -1.06
N ALA A 255 7.46 -10.60 0.11
CA ALA A 255 7.18 -9.61 1.15
C ALA A 255 7.72 -8.22 0.81
N ALA A 256 8.95 -8.12 0.31
CA ALA A 256 9.55 -6.83 -0.05
C ALA A 256 8.87 -6.21 -1.26
N THR A 257 8.57 -7.00 -2.30
CA THR A 257 7.81 -6.53 -3.47
C THR A 257 6.40 -6.06 -3.10
N HIS A 258 5.70 -6.80 -2.23
CA HIS A 258 4.39 -6.38 -1.74
C HIS A 258 4.47 -5.04 -0.97
N ALA A 259 5.46 -4.91 -0.08
CA ALA A 259 5.66 -3.68 0.67
C ALA A 259 6.03 -2.50 -0.26
N ALA A 260 6.93 -2.73 -1.23
CA ALA A 260 7.32 -1.73 -2.23
C ALA A 260 6.12 -1.19 -3.00
N LEU A 261 5.23 -2.09 -3.45
CA LEU A 261 4.01 -1.72 -4.16
C LEU A 261 3.10 -0.82 -3.31
N LEU A 262 2.79 -1.23 -2.09
CA LEU A 262 1.92 -0.45 -1.20
C LEU A 262 2.54 0.90 -0.83
N MET A 263 3.85 0.94 -0.58
CA MET A 263 4.57 2.18 -0.31
C MET A 263 4.55 3.12 -1.52
N ALA A 264 4.82 2.62 -2.73
CA ALA A 264 4.78 3.43 -3.96
C ALA A 264 3.39 4.02 -4.20
N GLN A 265 2.34 3.22 -3.99
CA GLN A 265 0.95 3.67 -4.11
C GLN A 265 0.56 4.69 -3.05
N GLY A 266 1.00 4.50 -1.80
CA GLY A 266 0.78 5.45 -0.72
C GLY A 266 1.52 6.77 -0.96
N ALA A 267 2.78 6.70 -1.36
CA ALA A 267 3.61 7.85 -1.68
C ALA A 267 3.08 8.64 -2.90
N GLY A 268 2.49 7.95 -3.88
CA GLY A 268 1.83 8.55 -5.04
C GLY A 268 0.61 9.42 -4.70
N ARG A 269 0.11 9.38 -3.46
CA ARG A 269 -0.95 10.29 -2.99
C ARG A 269 -0.47 11.71 -2.75
N LEU A 270 0.85 11.91 -2.60
CA LEU A 270 1.44 13.21 -2.31
C LEU A 270 1.45 14.15 -3.51
N VAL A 271 1.92 13.67 -4.67
CA VAL A 271 2.12 14.51 -5.87
C VAL A 271 1.20 14.04 -6.98
N ARG A 272 0.21 14.88 -7.31
CA ARG A 272 -0.84 14.57 -8.29
C ARG A 272 -1.07 15.70 -9.28
N ALA A 273 -0.62 16.91 -8.96
CA ALA A 273 -0.50 18.05 -9.86
C ALA A 273 0.93 18.62 -9.86
N SER A 274 1.27 19.39 -10.89
CA SER A 274 2.60 20.04 -11.03
C SER A 274 2.91 21.06 -9.93
N GLY A 275 1.88 21.57 -9.25
CA GLY A 275 2.01 22.51 -8.14
C GLY A 275 2.16 21.84 -6.77
N ASP A 276 1.87 20.54 -6.68
CA ASP A 276 1.86 19.85 -5.39
C ASP A 276 3.26 19.79 -4.80
N ARG A 277 3.35 20.08 -3.50
CA ARG A 277 4.58 20.00 -2.72
C ARG A 277 4.31 19.37 -1.37
N GLY A 278 5.24 18.58 -0.88
CA GLY A 278 5.11 18.02 0.46
C GLY A 278 6.14 16.98 0.83
N VAL A 279 5.81 16.16 1.81
CA VAL A 279 6.71 15.18 2.42
C VAL A 279 6.02 13.82 2.51
N VAL A 280 6.73 12.77 2.09
CA VAL A 280 6.43 11.39 2.48
C VAL A 280 7.32 11.05 3.67
N ALA A 281 6.73 10.86 4.85
CA ALA A 281 7.43 10.51 6.07
C ALA A 281 7.25 9.02 6.39
N VAL A 282 8.34 8.27 6.48
CA VAL A 282 8.33 6.86 6.90
C VAL A 282 8.88 6.77 8.31
N LEU A 283 8.02 6.42 9.27
CA LEU A 283 8.34 6.35 10.71
C LEU A 283 8.90 4.98 11.11
N ASP A 284 9.78 4.44 10.26
CA ASP A 284 10.42 3.15 10.43
C ASP A 284 11.88 3.19 9.97
N GLN A 285 12.77 3.16 10.96
CA GLN A 285 14.22 3.21 10.75
C GLN A 285 14.75 2.09 9.84
N ARG A 286 14.01 0.99 9.63
CA ARG A 286 14.44 -0.11 8.76
C ARG A 286 14.56 0.33 7.30
N LEU A 287 13.81 1.33 6.85
CA LEU A 287 13.97 1.86 5.48
C LEU A 287 15.36 2.48 5.26
N ALA A 288 15.97 3.03 6.31
CA ALA A 288 17.32 3.59 6.26
C ALA A 288 18.42 2.57 6.61
N THR A 289 18.12 1.55 7.41
CA THR A 289 19.15 0.68 8.03
C THR A 289 19.17 -0.75 7.49
N ALA A 290 18.07 -1.27 6.96
CA ALA A 290 18.01 -2.65 6.47
C ALA A 290 18.56 -2.76 5.04
N ARG A 291 19.15 -3.92 4.72
CA ARG A 291 19.72 -4.20 3.38
C ARG A 291 18.70 -4.03 2.24
N TYR A 292 17.44 -4.39 2.48
CA TYR A 292 16.35 -4.24 1.51
C TYR A 292 15.84 -2.78 1.38
N GLY A 293 16.28 -1.86 2.24
CA GLY A 293 15.81 -0.47 2.24
C GLY A 293 16.15 0.27 0.94
N SER A 294 17.27 -0.08 0.29
CA SER A 294 17.61 0.47 -1.04
C SER A 294 16.58 0.08 -2.11
N TYR A 295 16.15 -1.18 -2.14
CA TYR A 295 15.13 -1.68 -3.07
C TYR A 295 13.78 -0.98 -2.85
N LEU A 296 13.36 -0.81 -1.59
CA LEU A 296 12.12 -0.10 -1.27
C LEU A 296 12.19 1.37 -1.69
N LYS A 297 13.30 2.06 -1.41
CA LYS A 297 13.49 3.46 -1.84
C LYS A 297 13.50 3.62 -3.36
N ALA A 298 14.14 2.71 -4.08
CA ALA A 298 14.17 2.71 -5.55
C ALA A 298 12.79 2.44 -6.18
N SER A 299 11.83 1.92 -5.40
CA SER A 299 10.45 1.71 -5.85
C SER A 299 9.53 2.90 -5.59
N LEU A 300 9.99 3.89 -4.83
CA LEU A 300 9.26 5.13 -4.58
C LEU A 300 9.54 6.15 -5.70
N PRO A 301 8.68 7.16 -5.89
CA PRO A 301 9.04 8.33 -6.68
C PRO A 301 10.35 8.95 -6.19
N ASP A 302 11.11 9.54 -7.12
CA ASP A 302 12.45 10.09 -6.86
C ASP A 302 12.39 11.41 -6.07
N PHE A 303 11.92 11.32 -4.83
CA PHE A 303 11.86 12.44 -3.90
C PHE A 303 13.25 12.75 -3.31
N TRP A 304 13.47 13.99 -2.93
CA TRP A 304 14.69 14.36 -2.21
C TRP A 304 14.75 13.63 -0.86
N TYR A 305 15.77 12.81 -0.65
CA TYR A 305 15.89 11.95 0.54
C TYR A 305 16.59 12.65 1.71
N THR A 306 16.05 12.51 2.91
CA THR A 306 16.70 12.98 4.14
C THR A 306 16.31 12.15 5.38
N THR A 307 17.18 12.18 6.38
CA THR A 307 16.92 11.68 7.74
C THR A 307 16.99 12.80 8.80
N ASP A 308 17.12 14.06 8.37
CA ASP A 308 17.21 15.21 9.27
C ASP A 308 15.79 15.74 9.60
N ARG A 309 15.35 15.44 10.83
CA ARG A 309 14.04 15.88 11.33
C ARG A 309 13.87 17.40 11.32
N ASN A 310 14.93 18.16 11.59
CA ASN A 310 14.85 19.62 11.64
C ASN A 310 14.67 20.20 10.25
N GLN A 311 15.36 19.63 9.26
CA GLN A 311 15.21 20.07 7.88
C GLN A 311 13.83 19.77 7.32
N VAL A 312 13.26 18.61 7.65
CA VAL A 312 11.91 18.23 7.21
C VAL A 312 10.84 19.11 7.84
N ARG A 313 10.91 19.38 9.16
CA ARG A 313 9.98 20.29 9.85
C ARG A 313 10.03 21.71 9.28
N LYS A 314 11.23 22.23 9.00
CA LYS A 314 11.40 23.54 8.34
C LYS A 314 10.78 23.56 6.94
N SER A 315 10.95 22.47 6.18
CA SER A 315 10.41 22.35 4.84
C SER A 315 8.88 22.29 4.85
N LEU A 316 8.29 21.47 5.72
CA LEU A 316 6.83 21.41 5.93
C LEU A 316 6.26 22.78 6.29
N ALA A 317 6.86 23.47 7.28
CA ALA A 317 6.40 24.79 7.70
C ALA A 317 6.49 25.83 6.57
N ALA A 318 7.52 25.76 5.72
CA ALA A 318 7.65 26.63 4.56
C ALA A 318 6.61 26.32 3.48
N ILE A 319 6.28 25.04 3.26
CA ILE A 319 5.26 24.60 2.31
C ILE A 319 3.86 25.05 2.78
N ASP A 320 3.52 24.85 4.05
CA ASP A 320 2.24 25.30 4.63
C ASP A 320 2.11 26.83 4.58
N ALA A 321 3.18 27.57 4.91
CA ALA A 321 3.18 29.03 4.80
C ALA A 321 2.98 29.53 3.36
N ALA A 322 3.53 28.83 2.36
CA ALA A 322 3.32 29.15 0.96
C ALA A 322 1.88 28.85 0.51
N ALA A 323 1.31 27.72 0.94
CA ALA A 323 -0.07 27.36 0.64
C ALA A 323 -1.08 28.37 1.21
N LYS A 324 -0.89 28.78 2.48
CA LYS A 324 -1.74 29.83 3.10
C LYS A 324 -1.69 31.17 2.37
N LYS A 325 -0.55 31.54 1.79
CA LYS A 325 -0.44 32.75 0.96
C LYS A 325 -1.23 32.61 -0.33
N SER A 326 -1.11 31.47 -1.02
CA SER A 326 -1.85 31.20 -2.25
C SER A 326 -3.36 31.08 -2.04
N GLU A 327 -3.82 30.70 -0.84
CA GLU A 327 -5.25 30.65 -0.48
C GLU A 327 -5.82 32.04 -0.14
N ALA A 328 -4.97 33.02 0.14
CA ALA A 328 -5.37 34.39 0.52
C ALA A 328 -5.35 35.38 -0.67
N GLU A 329 -4.75 35.01 -1.79
CA GLU A 329 -4.73 35.75 -3.07
C GLU A 329 -5.90 35.35 -3.98
#